data_AF-A0A954H6A7-F1
#
_entry.id   AF-A0A954H6A7-F1
#
_cell.length_a   1.000
_cell.length_b   1.000
_cell.length_c   1.000
_cell.angle_alpha   90.00
_cell.angle_beta   90.00
_cell.angle_gamma   90.00
#
_symmetry.space_group_name_H-M   'P 1'
#
loop_
_entity.id
_entity.type
_entity.pdbx_description
1 polymer ?
#
loop_
_entity_poly.entity_id
_entity_poly.type
_entity_poly.pdbx_seq_one_letter_code
_entity_poly.pdbx_strand_id
1 'polypeptide(L)'
;MSKAKPFLFGSLLGASIMFVAMQYHVVRSHDGFQVVPRTPQASLGLAYADIREWDATKWTDRPELARALMAHGSADLISQSVVENLTDTVSTESATLDQLRSLINGKTDGADSATDARLFKLPDFEPLKPDASNENS
;
A
#
# COMPACT_ATOMS: atom_id res chain seq x y z
N MET A 1 -56.83 -15.01 0.20
CA MET A 1 -55.52 -15.56 -0.23
C MET A 1 -54.61 -15.67 0.99
N SER A 2 -54.08 -16.85 1.31
CA SER A 2 -53.32 -17.07 2.54
C SER A 2 -51.96 -16.36 2.50
N LYS A 3 -51.71 -15.40 3.40
CA LYS A 3 -50.43 -14.69 3.51
C LYS A 3 -49.29 -15.53 4.11
N ALA A 4 -49.58 -16.76 4.55
CA ALA A 4 -48.59 -17.70 5.07
C ALA A 4 -47.62 -18.23 3.98
N LYS A 5 -48.09 -18.41 2.74
CA LYS A 5 -47.26 -18.89 1.62
C LYS A 5 -46.06 -17.98 1.32
N PRO A 6 -46.22 -16.66 1.12
CA PRO A 6 -45.08 -15.78 0.87
C PRO A 6 -44.14 -15.67 2.09
N PHE A 7 -44.67 -15.75 3.32
CA PHE A 7 -43.85 -15.72 4.53
C PHE A 7 -42.93 -16.95 4.67
N LEU A 8 -43.48 -18.14 4.43
CA LEU A 8 -42.70 -19.39 4.44
C LEU A 8 -41.66 -19.40 3.32
N PHE A 9 -42.02 -18.93 2.13
CA PHE A 9 -41.09 -18.83 1.02
C PHE A 9 -39.93 -17.87 1.33
N GLY A 10 -40.22 -16.70 1.91
CA GLY A 10 -39.21 -15.75 2.35
C GLY A 10 -38.29 -16.31 3.45
N SER A 11 -38.86 -17.04 4.42
CA SER A 11 -38.07 -17.66 5.49
C SER A 11 -37.15 -18.76 4.96
N LEU A 12 -37.63 -19.59 4.04
CA LEU A 12 -36.85 -20.68 3.45
C LEU A 12 -35.74 -20.12 2.55
N LEU A 13 -36.04 -19.06 1.79
CA LEU A 13 -35.06 -18.33 0.99
C LEU A 13 -33.99 -17.67 1.87
N GLY A 14 -34.41 -16.98 2.94
CA GLY A 14 -33.49 -16.35 3.89
C GLY A 14 -32.59 -17.36 4.59
N ALA A 15 -33.15 -18.49 5.05
CA ALA A 15 -32.38 -19.57 5.65
C ALA A 15 -31.40 -20.20 4.66
N SER A 16 -31.80 -20.36 3.40
CA SER A 16 -30.94 -20.89 2.34
C SER A 16 -29.78 -19.93 2.03
N ILE A 17 -30.05 -18.63 1.91
CA ILE A 17 -29.01 -17.61 1.70
C ILE A 17 -28.05 -17.58 2.89
N MET A 18 -28.56 -17.62 4.13
CA MET A 18 -27.73 -17.67 5.33
C MET A 18 -26.86 -18.92 5.37
N PHE A 19 -27.41 -20.08 5.00
CA PHE A 19 -26.66 -21.33 4.92
C PHE A 19 -25.55 -21.25 3.87
N VAL A 20 -25.83 -20.73 2.67
CA VAL A 20 -24.82 -20.51 1.63
C VAL A 20 -23.75 -19.53 2.10
N ALA A 21 -24.11 -18.43 2.75
CA ALA A 21 -23.15 -17.48 3.32
C ALA A 21 -22.26 -18.10 4.41
N MET A 22 -22.76 -19.09 5.14
CA MET A 22 -21.94 -19.86 6.09
C MET A 22 -21.03 -20.89 5.42
N GLN A 23 -21.39 -21.40 4.24
CA GLN A 23 -20.65 -22.47 3.55
C GLN A 23 -19.61 -21.93 2.55
N TYR A 24 -19.75 -20.69 2.09
CA TYR A 24 -18.89 -20.11 1.06
C TYR A 24 -18.25 -18.80 1.52
N HIS A 25 -16.93 -18.70 1.37
CA HIS A 25 -16.19 -17.45 1.50
C HIS A 25 -16.15 -16.70 0.19
N VAL A 26 -16.41 -15.40 0.22
CA VAL A 26 -16.13 -14.52 -0.92
C VAL A 26 -14.81 -13.81 -0.63
N VAL A 27 -13.76 -14.20 -1.36
CA VAL A 27 -12.44 -13.58 -1.30
C VAL A 27 -12.36 -12.56 -2.42
N ARG A 28 -12.02 -11.32 -2.09
CA ARG A 28 -11.75 -10.29 -3.09
C ARG A 28 -10.24 -10.20 -3.29
N SER A 29 -9.78 -10.68 -4.43
CA SER A 29 -8.39 -10.54 -4.88
C SER A 29 -8.25 -9.30 -5.76
N HIS A 30 -7.01 -8.97 -6.13
CA HIS A 30 -6.70 -7.88 -7.05
C HIS A 30 -7.32 -8.08 -8.45
N ASP A 31 -7.60 -9.34 -8.81
CA ASP A 31 -8.12 -9.76 -10.12
C ASP A 31 -9.65 -10.01 -10.13
N GLY A 32 -10.33 -9.91 -8.97
CA GLY A 32 -11.79 -10.07 -8.88
C GLY A 32 -12.32 -10.77 -7.63
N PHE A 33 -13.58 -11.20 -7.69
CA PHE A 33 -14.25 -11.94 -6.61
C PHE A 33 -14.15 -13.44 -6.85
N GLN A 34 -13.64 -14.18 -5.87
CA GLN A 34 -13.52 -15.64 -5.90
C GLN A 34 -14.29 -16.26 -4.73
N VAL A 35 -15.10 -17.28 -5.01
CA VAL A 35 -15.93 -17.96 -4.01
C VAL A 35 -15.25 -19.28 -3.62
N VAL A 36 -14.83 -19.41 -2.36
CA VAL A 36 -14.09 -20.56 -1.84
C VAL A 36 -14.97 -21.31 -0.82
N PRO A 37 -15.25 -22.62 -1.00
CA PRO A 37 -16.01 -23.39 -0.01
C PRO A 37 -15.29 -23.46 1.34
N ARG A 38 -16.04 -23.48 2.45
CA ARG A 38 -15.50 -23.62 3.80
C ARG A 38 -15.18 -25.07 4.14
N THR A 39 -13.99 -25.32 4.66
CA THR A 39 -13.76 -26.41 5.64
C THR A 39 -14.46 -26.07 6.96
N PRO A 40 -14.93 -27.07 7.73
CA PRO A 40 -15.82 -26.89 8.87
C PRO A 40 -15.10 -26.26 10.08
N GLN A 41 -14.89 -24.95 10.06
CA GLN A 41 -14.53 -24.16 11.23
C GLN A 41 -15.46 -22.93 11.34
N ALA A 42 -16.18 -22.89 12.46
CA ALA A 42 -17.16 -21.86 12.79
C ALA A 42 -16.47 -20.60 13.34
N SER A 43 -15.75 -19.88 12.49
CA SER A 43 -15.28 -18.52 12.82
C SER A 43 -15.92 -17.51 11.88
N LEU A 44 -16.74 -16.61 12.44
CA LEU A 44 -17.28 -15.45 11.70
C LEU A 44 -16.16 -14.50 11.25
N GLY A 45 -15.03 -14.48 11.96
CA GLY A 45 -13.84 -13.71 11.59
C GLY A 45 -13.12 -14.24 10.34
N LEU A 46 -13.48 -15.44 9.87
CA LEU A 46 -13.03 -15.96 8.58
C LEU A 46 -13.96 -15.54 7.44
N ALA A 47 -15.20 -15.08 7.71
CA ALA A 47 -16.25 -14.92 6.69
C ALA A 47 -15.88 -13.92 5.59
N TYR A 48 -15.05 -12.93 5.93
CA TYR A 48 -14.52 -11.95 5.01
C TYR A 48 -13.07 -11.63 5.41
N ALA A 49 -12.14 -11.85 4.49
CA ALA A 49 -10.75 -11.46 4.63
C ALA A 49 -10.33 -10.69 3.38
N ASP A 50 -9.94 -9.43 3.56
CA ASP A 50 -9.30 -8.65 2.50
C ASP A 50 -7.81 -8.97 2.52
N ILE A 51 -7.35 -9.71 1.52
CA ILE A 51 -5.97 -10.22 1.40
C ILE A 51 -5.08 -9.33 0.53
N ARG A 52 -5.60 -8.19 0.03
CA ARG A 52 -4.88 -7.34 -0.93
C ARG A 52 -3.61 -6.73 -0.34
N GLU A 53 -3.63 -6.37 0.94
CA GLU A 53 -2.49 -5.81 1.66
C GLU A 53 -1.86 -6.82 2.62
N TRP A 54 -2.06 -8.13 2.39
CA TRP A 54 -1.48 -9.14 3.28
C TRP A 54 -0.05 -9.47 2.91
N ASP A 55 0.83 -9.24 3.87
CA ASP A 55 2.20 -9.74 3.87
C ASP A 55 2.28 -11.17 4.45
N ALA A 56 3.41 -11.85 4.26
CA ALA A 56 3.68 -13.21 4.74
C ALA A 56 3.40 -13.38 6.25
N THR A 57 3.63 -12.34 7.04
CA THR A 57 3.34 -12.32 8.48
C THR A 57 1.84 -12.47 8.78
N LYS A 58 0.98 -11.82 7.99
CA LYS A 58 -0.49 -11.90 8.13
C LYS A 58 -1.04 -13.28 7.79
N TRP A 59 -0.40 -13.99 6.85
CA TRP A 59 -0.72 -15.38 6.55
C TRP A 59 -0.37 -16.32 7.71
N THR A 60 0.73 -16.02 8.40
CA THR A 60 1.19 -16.77 9.57
C THR A 60 0.27 -16.57 10.77
N ASP A 61 -0.34 -15.39 10.92
CA ASP A 61 -1.36 -15.09 11.94
C ASP A 61 -2.69 -15.83 11.72
N ARG A 62 -2.97 -16.28 10.48
CA ARG A 62 -4.23 -16.96 10.10
C ARG A 62 -3.99 -18.26 9.34
N PRO A 63 -3.36 -19.27 9.98
CA PRO A 63 -3.02 -20.53 9.33
C PRO A 63 -4.26 -21.34 8.91
N GLU A 64 -5.40 -21.13 9.57
CA GLU A 64 -6.68 -21.79 9.23
C GLU A 64 -7.20 -21.35 7.85
N LEU A 65 -7.06 -20.06 7.52
CA LEU A 65 -7.45 -19.53 6.21
C LEU A 65 -6.51 -20.02 5.11
N ALA A 66 -5.21 -20.01 5.37
CA ALA A 66 -4.21 -20.53 4.44
C ALA A 66 -4.46 -22.00 4.12
N ARG A 67 -4.78 -22.82 5.13
CA ARG A 67 -5.14 -24.23 4.94
C ARG A 67 -6.41 -24.42 4.13
N ALA A 68 -7.45 -23.64 4.39
CA ALA A 68 -8.70 -23.70 3.62
C ALA A 68 -8.46 -23.34 2.14
N LEU A 69 -7.67 -22.29 1.87
CA LEU A 69 -7.30 -21.89 0.51
C LEU A 69 -6.48 -22.98 -0.20
N MET A 70 -5.51 -23.57 0.48
CA MET A 70 -4.72 -24.69 -0.06
C MET A 70 -5.59 -25.92 -0.35
N ALA A 71 -6.51 -26.27 0.56
CA ALA A 71 -7.41 -27.41 0.39
C ALA A 71 -8.41 -27.25 -0.77
N HIS A 72 -8.73 -26.00 -1.13
CA HIS A 72 -9.67 -25.68 -2.21
C HIS A 72 -9.00 -25.22 -3.50
N GLY A 73 -7.67 -25.39 -3.63
CA GLY A 73 -6.94 -25.10 -4.87
C GLY A 73 -6.69 -23.62 -5.14
N SER A 74 -6.88 -22.75 -4.14
CA SER A 74 -6.64 -21.31 -4.22
C SER A 74 -5.30 -20.92 -3.59
N ALA A 75 -4.32 -21.83 -3.60
CA ALA A 75 -2.98 -21.59 -3.05
C ALA A 75 -2.24 -20.45 -3.80
N ASP A 76 -2.55 -20.25 -5.08
CA ASP A 76 -1.98 -19.18 -5.91
C ASP A 76 -2.24 -17.78 -5.36
N LEU A 77 -3.35 -17.56 -4.64
CA LEU A 77 -3.64 -16.26 -4.03
C LEU A 77 -2.63 -15.92 -2.92
N ILE A 78 -2.12 -16.94 -2.22
CA ILE A 78 -1.13 -16.76 -1.16
C ILE A 78 0.20 -16.37 -1.81
N SER A 79 0.66 -17.12 -2.81
CA SER A 79 1.92 -16.82 -3.50
C SER A 79 1.88 -15.48 -4.23
N GLN A 80 0.77 -15.13 -4.89
CA GLN A 80 0.63 -13.86 -5.59
C GLN A 80 0.71 -12.68 -4.61
N SER A 81 0.01 -12.75 -3.47
CA SER A 81 0.09 -11.69 -2.45
C SER A 81 1.52 -11.47 -1.93
N VAL A 82 2.28 -12.55 -1.70
CA VAL A 82 3.67 -12.44 -1.20
C VAL A 82 4.60 -11.89 -2.28
N VAL A 83 4.44 -12.30 -3.53
CA VAL A 83 5.25 -11.83 -4.66
C VAL A 83 4.97 -10.35 -4.97
N GLU A 84 3.72 -9.91 -4.91
CA GLU A 84 3.34 -8.50 -5.12
C GLU A 84 4.01 -7.59 -4.07
N ASN A 85 3.89 -7.94 -2.77
CA ASN A 85 4.50 -7.17 -1.69
C ASN A 85 6.04 -7.13 -1.79
N LEU A 86 6.67 -8.24 -2.20
CA LEU A 86 8.12 -8.26 -2.45
C LEU A 86 8.50 -7.34 -3.62
N THR A 87 7.71 -7.35 -4.70
CA THR A 87 7.96 -6.54 -5.88
C THR A 87 7.83 -5.04 -5.58
N ASP A 88 6.85 -4.65 -4.78
CA ASP A 88 6.68 -3.27 -4.32
C ASP A 88 7.86 -2.78 -3.47
N THR A 89 8.37 -3.66 -2.59
CA THR A 89 9.52 -3.35 -1.73
C THR A 89 10.78 -3.12 -2.58
N VAL A 90 11.10 -4.05 -3.48
CA VAL A 90 12.28 -3.96 -4.37
C VAL A 90 12.19 -2.74 -5.30
N SER A 91 11.00 -2.47 -5.84
CA SER A 91 10.76 -1.30 -6.70
C SER A 91 10.98 0.01 -5.95
N THR A 92 10.55 0.09 -4.69
CA THR A 92 10.76 1.27 -3.85
C THR A 92 12.24 1.49 -3.55
N GLU A 93 12.97 0.45 -3.16
CA GLU A 93 14.42 0.55 -2.88
C GLU A 93 15.21 0.98 -4.11
N SER A 94 14.95 0.40 -5.27
CA SER A 94 15.60 0.77 -6.53
C SER A 94 15.33 2.23 -6.91
N ALA A 95 14.10 2.72 -6.75
CA ALA A 95 13.75 4.11 -7.01
C ALA A 95 14.49 5.11 -6.10
N THR A 96 14.72 4.75 -4.83
CA THR A 96 15.52 5.60 -3.91
C THR A 96 16.99 5.63 -4.28
N LEU A 97 17.56 4.50 -4.71
CA LEU A 97 18.95 4.43 -5.17
C LEU A 97 19.16 5.22 -6.46
N ASP A 98 18.21 5.17 -7.38
CA ASP A 98 18.25 5.96 -8.61
C ASP A 98 18.17 7.46 -8.32
N GLN A 99 17.37 7.88 -7.33
CA GLN A 99 17.38 9.26 -6.86
C GLN A 99 18.73 9.67 -6.28
N LEU A 100 19.36 8.82 -5.46
CA LEU A 100 20.69 9.08 -4.91
C LEU A 100 21.76 9.17 -6.01
N ARG A 101 21.71 8.27 -7.00
CA ARG A 101 22.61 8.27 -8.14
C ARG A 101 22.44 9.52 -9.00
N SER A 102 21.19 9.94 -9.22
CA SER A 102 20.86 11.17 -9.94
C SER A 102 21.41 12.41 -9.22
N LEU A 103 21.32 12.47 -7.88
CA LEU A 103 21.89 13.57 -7.09
C LEU A 103 23.42 13.64 -7.20
N ILE A 104 24.09 12.49 -7.22
CA ILE A 104 25.56 12.42 -7.35
C ILE A 104 25.98 12.79 -8.77
N ASN A 105 25.35 12.21 -9.79
CA ASN A 105 25.69 12.48 -11.20
C ASN A 105 25.29 13.88 -11.65
N GLY A 106 24.12 14.38 -11.23
CA GLY A 106 23.64 15.73 -11.55
C GLY A 106 24.50 16.85 -10.95
N LYS A 107 25.36 16.54 -9.96
CA LYS A 107 26.37 17.47 -9.46
C LYS A 107 27.60 17.58 -10.38
N THR A 108 27.76 16.66 -11.33
CA THR A 108 28.89 16.59 -12.27
C THR A 108 28.62 17.33 -13.58
N ASP A 109 27.35 17.42 -13.99
CA ASP A 109 26.95 18.07 -15.26
C ASP A 109 26.95 19.62 -15.20
N GLY A 110 27.21 20.20 -14.02
CA GLY A 110 27.30 21.65 -13.80
C GLY A 110 28.71 22.24 -13.83
N ALA A 111 29.74 21.45 -14.15
CA ALA A 111 31.14 21.89 -14.14
C ALA A 111 31.67 22.39 -15.51
N ASP A 112 30.88 22.28 -16.59
CA ASP A 112 31.31 22.63 -17.96
C ASP A 112 30.47 23.75 -18.61
N SER A 113 30.06 24.77 -17.84
CA SER A 113 29.65 26.06 -18.43
C SER A 113 30.34 27.22 -17.74
N ALA A 114 31.66 27.31 -17.94
CA ALA A 114 32.36 28.58 -17.87
C ALA A 114 31.80 29.48 -18.99
N THR A 115 30.71 30.20 -18.74
CA THR A 115 30.36 31.55 -19.25
C THR A 115 28.92 31.87 -18.79
N ASP A 116 28.71 32.23 -17.52
CA ASP A 116 27.71 33.26 -17.23
C ASP A 116 28.08 34.03 -15.96
N ALA A 117 28.97 35.00 -16.17
CA ALA A 117 29.43 35.92 -15.16
C ALA A 117 28.34 36.96 -14.83
N ARG A 118 27.17 36.58 -14.29
CA ARG A 118 26.09 37.57 -14.03
C ARG A 118 25.13 37.34 -12.85
N LEU A 119 25.45 36.57 -11.80
CA LEU A 119 24.45 36.38 -10.72
C LEU A 119 24.89 36.45 -9.26
N PHE A 120 26.07 37.00 -8.97
CA PHE A 120 26.41 37.39 -7.59
C PHE A 120 26.91 38.83 -7.55
N LYS A 121 25.98 39.78 -7.76
CA LYS A 121 26.22 41.18 -7.40
C LYS A 121 26.04 41.30 -5.88
N LEU A 122 27.16 41.33 -5.16
CA LEU A 122 27.16 41.68 -3.74
C LEU A 122 26.53 43.07 -3.56
N PRO A 123 25.74 43.31 -2.51
CA PRO A 123 25.30 44.67 -2.18
C PRO A 123 26.51 45.54 -1.86
N ASP A 124 26.54 46.75 -2.44
CA ASP A 124 27.56 47.76 -2.14
C ASP A 124 27.54 48.05 -0.63
N PHE A 125 28.61 47.69 0.07
CA PHE A 125 28.84 48.16 1.43
C PHE A 125 29.44 49.56 1.34
N GLU A 126 28.62 50.56 1.65
CA GLU A 126 29.06 51.93 1.84
C GLU A 126 30.01 51.98 3.05
N PRO A 127 31.29 52.38 2.89
CA PRO A 127 32.23 52.41 3.99
C PRO A 127 31.80 53.51 4.98
N LEU A 128 31.59 53.11 6.24
CA LEU A 128 31.34 54.04 7.34
C LEU A 128 32.45 55.10 7.38
N LYS A 129 32.05 56.35 7.19
CA LYS A 129 32.91 57.53 7.29
C LYS A 129 33.45 57.62 8.72
N PRO A 130 34.78 57.64 8.93
CA PRO A 130 35.32 57.84 10.27
C PRO A 130 35.01 59.27 10.71
N ASP A 131 34.27 59.40 11.82
CA ASP A 131 34.17 60.66 12.56
C ASP A 131 35.55 60.97 13.13
N ALA A 132 36.23 61.91 12.48
CA ALA A 132 37.44 62.54 12.96
C ALA A 132 37.12 64.00 13.29
N SER A 133 36.77 64.26 14.55
CA SER A 133 37.04 65.55 15.23
C SER A 133 36.84 65.37 16.73
N ASN A 134 37.93 65.29 17.50
CA ASN A 134 38.59 66.44 18.17
C ASN A 134 37.78 66.88 19.41
N GLU A 135 38.14 66.40 20.60
CA GLU A 135 38.96 67.16 21.55
C GLU A 135 38.44 68.60 21.77
N ASN A 136 37.82 68.86 22.93
CA ASN A 136 38.10 70.09 23.64
C ASN A 136 37.74 69.96 25.13
N SER A 137 38.81 70.08 25.94
CA SER A 137 38.94 70.79 27.22
C SER A 137 37.77 70.81 28.20
#